data_AF-A0A942FCY9-F1
#
_entry.id   AF-A0A942FCY9-F1
#
_cell.length_a   1.000
_cell.length_b   1.000
_cell.length_c   1.000
_cell.angle_alpha   90.00
_cell.angle_beta   90.00
_cell.angle_gamma   90.00
#
_symmetry.space_group_name_H-M   'P 1'
#
loop_
_entity.id
_entity.type
_entity.pdbx_description
1 polymer ?
#
loop_
_entity_poly.entity_id
_entity_poly.type
_entity_poly.pdbx_seq_one_letter_code
_entity_poly.pdbx_strand_id
1 'polypeptide(L)'
;GVLNGDIELEILEVKVLSKAHELPFDMSLSGYNLDLTTELDNRSLVLRHPKNQAIFKIQATIIDSFREFMKQNNFFEFQAPSIVPATAEGGAEVFKVDYFDKKAYLSQSPQLYKQIVMSAFERCFSVNKVFRAEPSSTTRHLTEVVSLDAEMSFIDSWKDIRDMAENTFKYILNQVSLKHGEDLKILGATVPTMIDYTPTLSLREVQQKIFEKTGRDVRGEKDTNPQDEREICEIIKEETGSDFVFIYGYPTRKKPFYVFPNPEEPEYNEGMDLICRGVEWLSGGRRINDYEQLMEHVKLWEMDPEKIKMFLEAFKYGVPPEGGFAFGAERITMQLLELKNIREATMFPRDMNRIDFRLNEEGY
;
A
#
# COMPACT_ATOMS: atom_id res chain seq x y z
N GLY A 1 9.02 -44.81 8.74
CA GLY A 1 8.83 -43.51 9.44
C GLY A 1 9.66 -42.50 8.70
N VAL A 2 9.08 -41.37 8.31
CA VAL A 2 9.88 -40.29 7.74
C VAL A 2 10.39 -39.48 8.93
N LEU A 3 11.69 -39.61 9.23
CA LEU A 3 12.39 -38.75 10.18
C LEU A 3 12.43 -37.32 9.63
N ASN A 4 12.10 -36.34 10.46
CA ASN A 4 12.06 -34.91 10.11
C ASN A 4 12.72 -34.02 11.18
N GLY A 5 13.92 -34.40 11.63
CA GLY A 5 14.76 -33.57 12.50
C GLY A 5 15.97 -34.34 13.05
N ASP A 6 16.97 -33.63 13.56
CA ASP A 6 18.19 -34.21 14.17
C ASP A 6 17.98 -34.64 15.64
N ILE A 7 16.81 -34.36 16.23
CA ILE A 7 16.48 -34.59 17.64
C ILE A 7 15.15 -35.33 17.74
N GLU A 8 15.10 -36.33 18.61
CA GLU A 8 13.88 -37.03 19.02
C GLU A 8 13.52 -36.69 20.47
N LEU A 9 12.22 -36.69 20.80
CA LEU A 9 11.71 -36.43 22.15
C LEU A 9 11.13 -37.71 22.76
N GLU A 10 11.64 -38.13 23.92
CA GLU A 10 11.03 -39.19 24.72
C GLU A 10 9.76 -38.68 25.41
N ILE A 11 8.63 -39.32 25.11
CA ILE A 11 7.33 -38.92 25.65
C ILE A 11 7.12 -39.60 27.01
N LEU A 12 7.17 -38.82 28.10
CA LEU A 12 6.92 -39.32 29.46
C LEU A 12 5.43 -39.27 29.85
N GLU A 13 4.69 -38.28 29.35
CA GLU A 13 3.25 -38.11 29.60
C GLU A 13 2.58 -37.43 28.40
N VAL A 14 1.34 -37.81 28.09
CA VAL A 14 0.49 -37.15 27.07
C VAL A 14 -0.82 -36.72 27.70
N LYS A 15 -1.12 -35.41 27.61
CA LYS A 15 -2.40 -34.84 28.01
C LYS A 15 -3.10 -34.20 26.82
N VAL A 16 -4.29 -34.69 26.49
CA VAL A 16 -5.14 -34.08 25.45
C VAL A 16 -5.71 -32.77 25.99
N LEU A 17 -5.27 -31.63 25.43
CA LEU A 17 -5.76 -30.31 25.83
C LEU A 17 -7.12 -29.97 25.19
N SER A 18 -7.34 -30.40 23.96
CA SER A 18 -8.60 -30.20 23.23
C SER A 18 -8.77 -31.28 22.16
N LYS A 19 -9.97 -31.85 22.04
CA LYS A 19 -10.30 -32.82 20.99
C LYS A 19 -10.89 -32.07 19.79
N ALA A 20 -10.42 -32.40 18.59
CA ALA A 20 -10.96 -31.86 17.34
C ALA A 20 -12.01 -32.80 16.75
N HIS A 21 -12.95 -32.23 15.99
CA HIS A 21 -13.76 -32.99 15.03
C HIS A 21 -12.92 -33.39 13.81
N GLU A 22 -13.49 -34.20 12.93
CA GLU A 22 -12.89 -34.51 11.64
C GLU A 22 -12.66 -33.23 10.83
N LEU A 23 -11.52 -33.18 10.12
CA LEU A 23 -11.20 -32.02 9.29
C LEU A 23 -12.09 -32.00 8.04
N PRO A 24 -12.61 -30.83 7.63
CA PRO A 24 -13.45 -30.72 6.45
C PRO A 24 -12.71 -30.97 5.12
N PHE A 25 -11.38 -30.92 5.14
CA PHE A 25 -10.49 -31.13 4.00
C PHE A 25 -9.06 -31.46 4.47
N ASP A 26 -8.22 -31.89 3.53
CA ASP A 26 -6.82 -32.22 3.80
C ASP A 26 -6.00 -30.95 4.13
N MET A 27 -5.38 -30.97 5.31
CA MET A 27 -4.50 -29.91 5.84
C MET A 27 -3.01 -30.31 5.83
N SER A 28 -2.67 -31.43 5.17
CA SER A 28 -1.29 -31.89 5.00
C SER A 28 -0.53 -31.05 3.97
N LEU A 29 0.80 -30.96 4.12
CA LEU A 29 1.66 -30.18 3.22
C LEU A 29 1.55 -30.58 1.74
N SER A 30 1.28 -31.87 1.47
CA SER A 30 1.18 -32.43 0.12
C SER A 30 -0.24 -32.42 -0.46
N GLY A 31 -1.27 -32.45 0.39
CA GLY A 31 -2.68 -32.53 -0.02
C GLY A 31 -3.45 -31.21 0.04
N TYR A 32 -2.88 -30.18 0.64
CA TYR A 32 -3.51 -28.87 0.75
C TYR A 32 -3.66 -28.19 -0.63
N ASN A 33 -4.87 -28.22 -1.17
CA ASN A 33 -5.23 -27.67 -2.47
C ASN A 33 -6.70 -27.20 -2.46
N LEU A 34 -6.92 -26.02 -1.89
CA LEU A 34 -8.24 -25.39 -1.79
C LEU A 34 -8.32 -24.19 -2.73
N ASP A 35 -9.51 -23.92 -3.26
CA ASP A 35 -9.76 -22.64 -3.90
C ASP A 35 -9.88 -21.53 -2.85
N LEU A 36 -9.60 -20.30 -3.26
CA LEU A 36 -9.59 -19.14 -2.37
C LEU A 36 -10.91 -18.91 -1.64
N THR A 37 -12.07 -19.25 -2.23
CA THR A 37 -13.36 -19.08 -1.55
C THR A 37 -13.44 -20.01 -0.36
N THR A 38 -13.12 -21.29 -0.55
CA THR A 38 -13.09 -22.30 0.51
C THR A 38 -12.08 -21.93 1.60
N GLU A 39 -10.91 -21.39 1.22
CA GLU A 39 -9.92 -20.90 2.19
C GLU A 39 -10.46 -19.75 3.06
N LEU A 40 -11.10 -18.76 2.43
CA LEU A 40 -11.63 -17.59 3.15
C LEU A 40 -12.84 -17.95 4.02
N ASP A 41 -13.64 -18.93 3.61
CA ASP A 41 -14.80 -19.40 4.36
C ASP A 41 -14.36 -20.20 5.59
N ASN A 42 -13.25 -20.94 5.48
CA ASN A 42 -12.66 -21.73 6.58
C ASN A 42 -11.45 -21.03 7.21
N ARG A 43 -11.44 -19.69 7.24
CA ARG A 43 -10.24 -18.90 7.59
C ARG A 43 -9.64 -19.25 8.95
N SER A 44 -10.49 -19.54 9.94
CA SER A 44 -10.07 -19.95 11.29
C SER A 44 -9.23 -21.25 11.31
N LEU A 45 -9.43 -22.14 10.32
CA LEU A 45 -8.71 -23.39 10.18
C LEU A 45 -7.50 -23.25 9.25
N VAL A 46 -7.69 -22.67 8.05
CA VAL A 46 -6.63 -22.63 7.03
C VAL A 46 -5.42 -21.76 7.43
N LEU A 47 -5.62 -20.77 8.33
CA LEU A 47 -4.52 -19.99 8.90
C LEU A 47 -3.52 -20.85 9.73
N ARG A 48 -3.86 -22.10 10.04
CA ARG A 48 -2.95 -23.06 10.68
C ARG A 48 -2.00 -23.73 9.69
N HIS A 49 -2.30 -23.66 8.38
CA HIS A 49 -1.45 -24.27 7.36
C HIS A 49 -0.15 -23.46 7.19
N PRO A 50 1.04 -24.10 7.13
CA PRO A 50 2.32 -23.39 7.05
C PRO A 50 2.44 -22.40 5.88
N LYS A 51 1.83 -22.68 4.72
CA LYS A 51 1.79 -21.72 3.60
C LYS A 51 1.05 -20.43 3.96
N ASN A 52 -0.12 -20.53 4.57
CA ASN A 52 -0.87 -19.34 5.02
C ASN A 52 -0.11 -18.58 6.11
N GLN A 53 0.51 -19.30 7.05
CA GLN A 53 1.33 -18.68 8.10
C GLN A 53 2.53 -17.92 7.52
N ALA A 54 3.21 -18.48 6.52
CA ALA A 54 4.35 -17.85 5.86
C ALA A 54 3.99 -16.47 5.27
N ILE A 55 2.85 -16.36 4.57
CA ILE A 55 2.36 -15.09 4.01
C ILE A 55 2.22 -14.03 5.11
N PHE A 56 1.57 -14.37 6.22
CA PHE A 56 1.27 -13.41 7.28
C PHE A 56 2.45 -13.09 8.19
N LYS A 57 3.39 -14.02 8.36
CA LYS A 57 4.68 -13.72 9.01
C LYS A 57 5.48 -12.71 8.20
N ILE A 58 5.53 -12.88 6.87
CA ILE A 58 6.19 -11.93 5.97
C ILE A 58 5.49 -10.56 6.01
N GLN A 59 4.15 -10.53 5.96
CA GLN A 59 3.39 -9.28 6.09
C GLN A 59 3.64 -8.56 7.42
N ALA A 60 3.68 -9.29 8.54
CA ALA A 60 4.02 -8.71 9.84
C ALA A 60 5.41 -8.06 9.79
N THR A 61 6.41 -8.75 9.23
CA THR A 61 7.75 -8.18 9.04
C THR A 61 7.76 -6.97 8.12
N ILE A 62 6.96 -6.93 7.05
CA ILE A 62 6.83 -5.74 6.18
C ILE A 62 6.39 -4.52 7.01
N ILE A 63 5.31 -4.67 7.79
CA ILE A 63 4.76 -3.58 8.60
C ILE A 63 5.73 -3.15 9.69
N ASP A 64 6.34 -4.11 10.39
CA ASP A 64 7.28 -3.80 11.47
C ASP A 64 8.57 -3.17 10.94
N SER A 65 9.05 -3.60 9.77
CA SER A 65 10.24 -3.01 9.12
C SER A 65 9.98 -1.58 8.67
N PHE A 66 8.76 -1.28 8.20
CA PHE A 66 8.34 0.10 7.94
C PHE A 66 8.44 0.95 9.22
N ARG A 67 7.82 0.50 10.33
CA ARG A 67 7.89 1.21 11.62
C ARG A 67 9.32 1.40 12.11
N GLU A 68 10.14 0.35 12.02
CA GLU A 68 11.52 0.35 12.47
C GLU A 68 12.35 1.36 11.67
N PHE A 69 12.25 1.33 10.34
CA PHE A 69 12.98 2.25 9.47
C PHE A 69 12.54 3.71 9.67
N MET A 70 11.24 3.96 9.80
CA MET A 70 10.72 5.30 10.10
C MET A 70 11.30 5.83 11.43
N LYS A 71 11.32 5.00 12.48
CA LYS A 71 11.90 5.37 13.79
C LYS A 71 13.41 5.61 13.72
N GLN A 72 14.16 4.79 12.97
CA GLN A 72 15.59 5.01 12.72
C GLN A 72 15.87 6.35 12.02
N ASN A 73 14.92 6.86 11.25
CA ASN A 73 14.99 8.13 10.53
C ASN A 73 14.25 9.27 11.26
N ASN A 74 14.09 9.16 12.58
CA ASN A 74 13.50 10.17 13.47
C ASN A 74 12.05 10.56 13.15
N PHE A 75 11.27 9.69 12.51
CA PHE A 75 9.84 9.95 12.33
C PHE A 75 9.06 9.63 13.60
N PHE A 76 8.12 10.51 13.94
CA PHE A 76 7.16 10.33 15.02
C PHE A 76 5.96 9.49 14.57
N GLU A 77 5.65 8.41 15.28
CA GLU A 77 4.46 7.60 15.02
C GLU A 77 3.21 8.26 15.62
N PHE A 78 2.25 8.66 14.78
CA PHE A 78 0.97 9.20 15.24
C PHE A 78 -0.19 8.27 14.87
N GLN A 79 -1.34 8.44 15.54
CA GLN A 79 -2.54 7.64 15.29
C GLN A 79 -3.59 8.50 14.58
N ALA A 80 -3.81 8.24 13.29
CA ALA A 80 -4.76 9.03 12.51
C ALA A 80 -6.20 8.58 12.82
N PRO A 81 -7.17 9.50 12.87
CA PRO A 81 -8.57 9.12 13.03
C PRO A 81 -9.10 8.44 11.76
N SER A 82 -9.78 7.30 11.94
CA SER A 82 -10.47 6.61 10.85
C SER A 82 -11.87 7.15 10.58
N ILE A 83 -12.45 7.94 11.49
CA ILE A 83 -13.75 8.60 11.32
C ILE A 83 -13.49 10.09 11.10
N VAL A 84 -13.93 10.63 9.97
CA VAL A 84 -13.63 12.00 9.54
C VAL A 84 -14.90 12.77 9.19
N PRO A 85 -14.95 14.10 9.41
CA PRO A 85 -16.14 14.92 9.13
C PRO A 85 -16.36 15.15 7.63
N ALA A 86 -15.32 15.01 6.81
CA ALA A 86 -15.35 15.17 5.36
C ALA A 86 -14.24 14.36 4.70
N THR A 87 -14.36 14.17 3.39
CA THR A 87 -13.38 13.44 2.58
C THR A 87 -12.26 14.37 2.12
N ALA A 88 -11.03 13.86 2.10
CA ALA A 88 -9.85 14.62 1.72
C ALA A 88 -9.71 14.81 0.20
N GLU A 89 -10.14 13.81 -0.58
CA GLU A 89 -9.72 13.69 -1.99
C GLU A 89 -10.79 14.12 -3.00
N GLY A 90 -12.03 14.39 -2.58
CA GLY A 90 -13.13 14.78 -3.48
C GLY A 90 -13.52 13.68 -4.49
N GLY A 91 -14.82 13.50 -4.77
CA GLY A 91 -15.27 12.63 -5.86
C GLY A 91 -15.13 11.10 -5.70
N ALA A 92 -14.51 10.59 -4.62
CA ALA A 92 -14.42 9.14 -4.36
C ALA A 92 -15.60 8.61 -3.53
N GLU A 93 -16.05 7.39 -3.83
CA GLU A 93 -17.04 6.68 -3.03
C GLU A 93 -16.50 6.39 -1.63
N VAL A 94 -17.18 6.90 -0.60
CA VAL A 94 -16.80 6.77 0.81
C VAL A 94 -17.90 6.11 1.64
N PHE A 95 -17.49 5.33 2.64
CA PHE A 95 -18.44 4.80 3.61
C PHE A 95 -18.92 5.93 4.52
N LYS A 96 -20.24 6.08 4.56
CA LYS A 96 -20.93 7.00 5.47
C LYS A 96 -21.19 6.30 6.80
N VAL A 97 -21.00 7.02 7.88
CA VAL A 97 -21.26 6.58 9.25
C VAL A 97 -22.20 7.58 9.90
N ASP A 98 -23.28 7.08 10.49
CA ASP A 98 -24.14 7.89 11.36
C ASP A 98 -23.38 8.18 12.65
N TYR A 99 -23.00 9.45 12.86
CA TYR A 99 -22.18 9.89 13.97
C TYR A 99 -22.99 10.81 14.89
N PHE A 100 -23.79 10.19 15.75
CA PHE A 100 -24.78 10.87 16.60
C PHE A 100 -25.74 11.72 15.76
N ASP A 101 -25.78 13.04 15.98
CA ASP A 101 -26.58 14.03 15.25
C ASP A 101 -25.89 14.53 13.96
N LYS A 102 -24.73 13.98 13.62
CA LYS A 102 -23.89 14.38 12.49
C LYS A 102 -23.64 13.23 11.52
N LYS A 103 -23.22 13.58 10.31
CA LYS A 103 -22.68 12.63 9.34
C LYS A 103 -21.16 12.59 9.48
N ALA A 104 -20.60 11.39 9.46
CA ALA A 104 -19.18 11.18 9.35
C ALA A 104 -18.88 10.16 8.23
N TYR A 105 -17.60 10.01 7.92
CA TYR A 105 -17.12 9.13 6.87
C TYR A 105 -15.95 8.31 7.37
N LEU A 106 -15.78 7.12 6.83
CA LEU A 106 -14.54 6.37 7.04
C LEU A 106 -13.43 6.94 6.15
N SER A 107 -12.25 7.12 6.72
CA SER A 107 -11.12 7.77 6.05
C SER A 107 -10.50 6.87 4.98
N GLN A 108 -10.27 7.44 3.79
CA GLN A 108 -9.54 6.80 2.70
C GLN A 108 -8.02 6.94 2.80
N SER A 109 -7.56 7.90 3.61
CA SER A 109 -6.15 8.24 3.75
C SER A 109 -5.95 9.17 4.96
N PRO A 110 -4.85 9.04 5.72
CA PRO A 110 -4.51 10.00 6.77
C PRO A 110 -3.91 11.31 6.21
N GLN A 111 -3.92 11.55 4.89
CA GLN A 111 -3.21 12.64 4.21
C GLN A 111 -3.38 14.03 4.82
N LEU A 112 -4.59 14.47 5.15
CA LEU A 112 -4.79 15.79 5.75
C LEU A 112 -4.19 15.85 7.16
N TYR A 113 -4.31 14.76 7.93
CA TYR A 113 -3.79 14.71 9.30
C TYR A 113 -2.26 14.62 9.33
N LYS A 114 -1.63 13.87 8.43
CA LYS A 114 -0.16 13.77 8.42
C LYS A 114 0.51 15.11 8.08
N GLN A 115 -0.04 15.92 7.17
CA GLN A 115 0.49 17.28 6.91
C GLN A 115 0.34 18.20 8.15
N ILE A 116 -0.81 18.14 8.85
CA ILE A 116 -1.00 18.87 10.11
C ILE A 116 0.01 18.43 11.18
N VAL A 117 0.16 17.11 11.39
CA VAL A 117 1.08 16.56 12.41
C VAL A 117 2.52 16.87 12.04
N MET A 118 2.88 16.74 10.76
CA MET A 118 4.19 17.09 10.23
C MET A 118 4.54 18.54 10.59
N SER A 119 3.61 19.49 10.48
CA SER A 119 3.88 20.89 10.85
C SER A 119 4.35 21.09 12.31
N ALA A 120 4.08 20.13 13.21
CA ALA A 120 4.51 20.16 14.61
C ALA A 120 5.68 19.22 14.95
N PHE A 121 5.84 18.12 14.22
CA PHE A 121 6.81 17.06 14.51
C PHE A 121 7.90 16.90 13.45
N GLU A 122 7.84 17.68 12.38
CA GLU A 122 8.72 17.70 11.20
C GLU A 122 8.72 16.42 10.36
N ARG A 123 8.68 15.25 10.98
CA ARG A 123 8.67 13.93 10.33
C ARG A 123 7.68 13.07 11.08
N CYS A 124 6.64 12.60 10.40
CA CYS A 124 5.64 11.75 11.02
C CYS A 124 5.23 10.59 10.12
N PHE A 125 4.86 9.48 10.74
CA PHE A 125 4.36 8.31 10.04
C PHE A 125 3.19 7.70 10.80
N SER A 126 2.43 6.87 10.09
CA SER A 126 1.30 6.17 10.69
C SER A 126 0.98 4.89 9.95
N VAL A 127 0.55 3.87 10.69
CA VAL A 127 0.09 2.58 10.17
C VAL A 127 -1.39 2.48 10.46
N ASN A 128 -2.24 2.74 9.47
CA ASN A 128 -3.69 2.89 9.68
C ASN A 128 -4.51 1.97 8.80
N LYS A 129 -5.72 1.68 9.25
CA LYS A 129 -6.78 1.19 8.38
C LYS A 129 -7.35 2.33 7.55
N VAL A 130 -7.43 2.13 6.25
CA VAL A 130 -8.09 3.03 5.30
C VAL A 130 -9.19 2.29 4.56
N PHE A 131 -10.23 3.03 4.20
CA PHE A 131 -11.48 2.46 3.72
C PHE A 131 -11.86 3.07 2.38
N ARG A 132 -12.14 2.24 1.37
CA ARG A 132 -12.55 2.69 0.03
C ARG A 132 -13.88 2.03 -0.32
N ALA A 133 -14.90 2.81 -0.66
CA ALA A 133 -16.23 2.28 -1.00
C ALA A 133 -16.43 2.11 -2.51
N GLU A 134 -15.35 2.06 -3.30
CA GLU A 134 -15.41 1.83 -4.74
C GLU A 134 -16.11 0.50 -5.03
N PRO A 135 -17.16 0.48 -5.87
CA PRO A 135 -17.88 -0.75 -6.22
C PRO A 135 -17.06 -1.57 -7.23
N SER A 136 -15.99 -2.19 -6.73
CA SER A 136 -15.04 -2.98 -7.51
C SER A 136 -14.84 -4.37 -6.90
N SER A 137 -15.03 -5.41 -7.70
CA SER A 137 -14.73 -6.80 -7.33
C SER A 137 -13.58 -7.36 -8.17
N THR A 138 -12.44 -6.68 -8.17
CA THR A 138 -11.22 -7.14 -8.86
C THR A 138 -10.33 -7.96 -7.94
N THR A 139 -9.24 -8.51 -8.49
CA THR A 139 -8.18 -9.19 -7.73
C THR A 139 -7.23 -8.23 -7.01
N ARG A 140 -7.42 -6.91 -7.17
CA ARG A 140 -6.49 -5.86 -6.70
C ARG A 140 -7.10 -4.90 -5.68
N HIS A 141 -8.43 -4.92 -5.49
CA HIS A 141 -9.15 -3.97 -4.63
C HIS A 141 -9.78 -4.66 -3.42
N LEU A 142 -9.75 -3.95 -2.30
CA LEU A 142 -10.42 -4.25 -1.04
C LEU A 142 -11.05 -2.96 -0.52
N THR A 143 -12.09 -3.10 0.30
CA THR A 143 -12.77 -1.95 0.90
C THR A 143 -12.14 -1.50 2.22
N GLU A 144 -11.29 -2.34 2.81
CA GLU A 144 -10.50 -2.05 4.01
C GLU A 144 -9.07 -2.59 3.81
N VAL A 145 -8.06 -1.73 3.95
CA VAL A 145 -6.64 -2.10 3.82
C VAL A 145 -5.79 -1.40 4.87
N VAL A 146 -4.59 -1.91 5.13
CA VAL A 146 -3.58 -1.26 5.97
C VAL A 146 -2.69 -0.37 5.10
N SER A 147 -2.73 0.93 5.36
CA SER A 147 -1.85 1.93 4.74
C SER A 147 -0.66 2.24 5.65
N LEU A 148 0.51 2.36 5.05
CA LEU A 148 1.79 2.71 5.67
C LEU A 148 2.17 4.11 5.17
N ASP A 149 1.83 5.14 5.94
CA ASP A 149 1.93 6.54 5.53
C ASP A 149 3.10 7.25 6.20
N ALA A 150 3.80 8.10 5.46
CA ALA A 150 4.83 9.01 5.97
C ALA A 150 4.71 10.41 5.35
N GLU A 151 5.12 11.44 6.09
CA GLU A 151 5.25 12.83 5.65
C GLU A 151 6.46 13.48 6.36
N MET A 152 7.21 14.33 5.66
CA MET A 152 8.37 15.05 6.18
C MET A 152 8.47 16.49 5.65
N SER A 153 8.87 17.43 6.53
CA SER A 153 9.21 18.83 6.22
C SER A 153 10.64 19.02 5.76
N PHE A 154 10.92 20.26 5.35
CA PHE A 154 12.23 20.80 5.03
C PHE A 154 12.87 20.02 3.89
N ILE A 155 12.05 19.65 2.92
CA ILE A 155 12.53 19.05 1.68
C ILE A 155 12.92 20.14 0.69
N ASP A 156 13.96 19.87 -0.09
CA ASP A 156 14.38 20.71 -1.20
C ASP A 156 13.62 20.35 -2.48
N SER A 157 13.28 19.06 -2.63
CA SER A 157 12.63 18.53 -3.84
C SER A 157 11.81 17.28 -3.53
N TRP A 158 10.85 16.95 -4.42
CA TRP A 158 10.19 15.63 -4.41
C TRP A 158 11.17 14.45 -4.47
N LYS A 159 12.40 14.68 -4.96
CA LYS A 159 13.48 13.68 -4.93
C LYS A 159 13.85 13.24 -3.51
N ASP A 160 13.73 14.10 -2.50
CA ASP A 160 13.96 13.72 -1.11
C ASP A 160 12.92 12.70 -0.63
N ILE A 161 11.67 12.86 -1.09
CA ILE A 161 10.57 11.93 -0.81
C ILE A 161 10.81 10.60 -1.53
N ARG A 162 11.26 10.65 -2.79
CA ARG A 162 11.67 9.45 -3.54
C ARG A 162 12.75 8.68 -2.81
N ASP A 163 13.81 9.37 -2.38
CA ASP A 163 14.96 8.72 -1.74
C ASP A 163 14.58 8.13 -0.38
N MET A 164 13.72 8.82 0.39
CA MET A 164 13.16 8.26 1.62
C MET A 164 12.29 7.03 1.37
N ALA A 165 11.41 7.08 0.36
CA ALA A 165 10.57 5.95 -0.03
C ALA A 165 11.40 4.74 -0.50
N GLU A 166 12.40 4.98 -1.35
CA GLU A 166 13.31 3.97 -1.87
C GLU A 166 14.09 3.29 -0.73
N ASN A 167 14.69 4.07 0.17
CA ASN A 167 15.45 3.51 1.29
C ASN A 167 14.56 2.75 2.28
N THR A 168 13.33 3.22 2.50
CA THR A 168 12.32 2.50 3.29
C THR A 168 12.05 1.13 2.68
N PHE A 169 11.89 1.09 1.36
CA PHE A 169 11.56 -0.15 0.68
C PHE A 169 12.74 -1.12 0.60
N LYS A 170 13.97 -0.63 0.35
CA LYS A 170 15.20 -1.42 0.46
C LYS A 170 15.34 -2.07 1.83
N TYR A 171 15.05 -1.31 2.89
CA TYR A 171 15.10 -1.84 4.25
C TYR A 171 14.08 -2.97 4.45
N ILE A 172 12.83 -2.79 4.01
CA ILE A 172 11.79 -3.83 4.07
C ILE A 172 12.22 -5.11 3.33
N LEU A 173 12.70 -4.99 2.09
CA LEU A 173 13.14 -6.14 1.29
C LEU A 173 14.30 -6.91 1.94
N ASN A 174 15.24 -6.18 2.54
CA ASN A 174 16.36 -6.77 3.26
C ASN A 174 15.87 -7.52 4.52
N GLN A 175 14.99 -6.92 5.32
CA GLN A 175 14.43 -7.57 6.51
C GLN A 175 13.65 -8.85 6.17
N VAL A 176 12.87 -8.82 5.08
CA VAL A 176 12.15 -10.02 4.60
C VAL A 176 13.14 -11.10 4.18
N SER A 177 14.17 -10.75 3.39
CA SER A 177 15.19 -11.70 2.94
C SER A 177 15.95 -12.34 4.11
N LEU A 178 16.29 -11.55 5.14
CA LEU A 178 17.03 -12.02 6.32
C LEU A 178 16.20 -12.91 7.23
N LYS A 179 14.92 -12.59 7.43
CA LYS A 179 14.07 -13.25 8.44
C LYS A 179 13.22 -14.40 7.88
N HIS A 180 12.97 -14.44 6.58
CA HIS A 180 11.93 -15.29 5.98
C HIS A 180 12.40 -16.19 4.83
N GLY A 181 13.68 -16.59 4.78
CA GLY A 181 14.20 -17.48 3.74
C GLY A 181 13.42 -18.80 3.60
N GLU A 182 13.08 -19.46 4.72
CA GLU A 182 12.27 -20.69 4.69
C GLU A 182 10.80 -20.43 4.32
N ASP A 183 10.20 -19.34 4.80
CA ASP A 183 8.83 -18.96 4.45
C ASP A 183 8.72 -18.66 2.94
N LEU A 184 9.68 -17.93 2.36
CA LEU A 184 9.78 -17.67 0.92
C LEU A 184 9.92 -18.98 0.12
N LYS A 185 10.74 -19.92 0.59
CA LYS A 185 10.92 -21.24 -0.04
C LYS A 185 9.65 -22.07 -0.02
N ILE A 186 8.91 -22.07 1.10
CA ILE A 186 7.60 -22.74 1.21
C ILE A 186 6.59 -22.19 0.18
N LEU A 187 6.65 -20.88 -0.06
CA LEU A 187 5.77 -20.18 -0.99
C LEU A 187 6.26 -20.23 -2.45
N GLY A 188 7.52 -20.64 -2.68
CA GLY A 188 8.14 -20.58 -4.01
C GLY A 188 8.33 -19.16 -4.52
N ALA A 189 8.43 -18.17 -3.61
CA ALA A 189 8.54 -16.76 -3.94
C ALA A 189 9.99 -16.27 -3.87
N THR A 190 10.29 -15.21 -4.63
CA THR A 190 11.58 -14.52 -4.57
C THR A 190 11.37 -13.02 -4.35
N VAL A 191 12.24 -12.45 -3.53
CA VAL A 191 12.23 -11.01 -3.25
C VAL A 191 12.62 -10.26 -4.52
N PRO A 192 11.86 -9.21 -4.93
CA PRO A 192 12.19 -8.44 -6.13
C PRO A 192 13.53 -7.73 -5.98
N THR A 193 14.23 -7.59 -7.11
CA THR A 193 15.54 -6.94 -7.21
C THR A 193 15.38 -5.43 -7.30
N MET A 194 15.80 -4.73 -6.26
CA MET A 194 15.99 -3.28 -6.29
C MET A 194 17.50 -2.99 -6.35
N ILE A 195 17.92 -2.17 -7.32
CA ILE A 195 19.33 -1.80 -7.51
C ILE A 195 19.68 -0.56 -6.66
N ASP A 196 20.95 -0.15 -6.68
CA ASP A 196 21.45 0.97 -5.86
C ASP A 196 20.69 2.28 -6.09
N TYR A 197 20.26 2.53 -7.32
CA TYR A 197 19.41 3.66 -7.68
C TYR A 197 18.29 3.21 -8.61
N THR A 198 17.06 3.25 -8.12
CA THR A 198 15.89 2.82 -8.87
C THR A 198 15.67 3.74 -10.09
N PRO A 199 15.53 3.17 -11.31
CA PRO A 199 15.22 3.94 -12.51
C PRO A 199 14.05 4.90 -12.27
N THR A 200 14.25 6.17 -12.59
CA THR A 200 13.27 7.24 -12.36
C THR A 200 13.01 7.94 -13.67
N LEU A 201 11.78 7.89 -14.17
CA LEU A 201 11.39 8.38 -15.49
C LEU A 201 10.16 9.27 -15.35
N SER A 202 10.06 10.30 -16.17
CA SER A 202 8.80 11.04 -16.31
C SER A 202 7.76 10.17 -17.04
N LEU A 203 6.48 10.47 -16.84
CA LEU A 203 5.39 9.81 -17.56
C LEU A 203 5.60 9.87 -19.09
N ARG A 204 6.10 11.01 -19.60
CA ARG A 204 6.42 11.20 -21.02
C ARG A 204 7.52 10.24 -21.50
N GLU A 205 8.57 10.06 -20.71
CA GLU A 205 9.65 9.11 -21.05
C GLU A 205 9.17 7.66 -21.00
N VAL A 206 8.32 7.30 -20.03
CA VAL A 206 7.69 5.98 -19.95
C VAL A 206 6.85 5.71 -21.20
N GLN A 207 5.99 6.65 -21.58
CA GLN A 207 5.15 6.51 -22.78
C GLN A 207 5.97 6.39 -24.07
N GLN A 208 7.05 7.16 -24.18
CA GLN A 208 7.97 7.09 -25.32
C GLN A 208 8.70 5.73 -25.37
N LYS A 209 9.18 5.21 -24.24
CA LYS A 209 9.80 3.88 -24.16
C LYS A 209 8.85 2.76 -24.54
N ILE A 210 7.60 2.81 -24.06
CA ILE A 210 6.57 1.84 -24.44
C ILE A 210 6.34 1.86 -25.96
N PHE A 211 6.22 3.05 -26.54
CA PHE A 211 6.04 3.20 -27.99
C PHE A 211 7.22 2.62 -28.77
N GLU A 212 8.46 2.91 -28.37
CA GLU A 212 9.66 2.41 -29.04
C GLU A 212 9.81 0.89 -28.95
N LYS A 213 9.47 0.28 -27.80
CA LYS A 213 9.61 -1.16 -27.59
C LYS A 213 8.48 -1.98 -28.22
N THR A 214 7.23 -1.51 -28.09
CA THR A 214 6.03 -2.31 -28.38
C THR A 214 5.28 -1.85 -29.63
N GLY A 215 5.55 -0.63 -30.11
CA GLY A 215 4.79 0.02 -31.18
C GLY A 215 3.41 0.55 -30.73
N ARG A 216 3.02 0.35 -29.45
CA ARG A 216 1.76 0.85 -28.90
C ARG A 216 1.90 2.32 -28.52
N ASP A 217 1.18 3.19 -29.22
CA ASP A 217 1.24 4.64 -28.94
C ASP A 217 0.32 5.01 -27.77
N VAL A 218 0.94 5.27 -26.63
CA VAL A 218 0.31 5.74 -25.39
C VAL A 218 0.71 7.16 -25.04
N ARG A 219 1.39 7.86 -25.95
CA ARG A 219 1.89 9.21 -25.68
C ARG A 219 0.73 10.18 -25.59
N GLY A 220 0.75 11.02 -24.55
CA GLY A 220 -0.34 11.95 -24.26
C GLY A 220 -1.46 11.36 -23.39
N GLU A 221 -1.39 10.08 -23.05
CA GLU A 221 -2.23 9.53 -21.97
C GLU A 221 -1.90 10.24 -20.65
N LYS A 222 -2.90 10.35 -19.78
CA LYS A 222 -2.79 11.17 -18.56
C LYS A 222 -2.27 10.40 -17.34
N ASP A 223 -2.17 9.09 -17.47
CA ASP A 223 -1.74 8.17 -16.42
C ASP A 223 -1.26 6.86 -17.05
N THR A 224 -0.61 6.00 -16.28
CA THR A 224 -0.29 4.63 -16.67
C THR A 224 -1.46 3.70 -16.36
N ASN A 225 -1.92 2.94 -17.35
CA ASN A 225 -2.88 1.85 -17.13
C ASN A 225 -2.15 0.54 -16.77
N PRO A 226 -2.88 -0.53 -16.36
CA PRO A 226 -2.25 -1.81 -15.98
C PRO A 226 -1.43 -2.52 -17.06
N GLN A 227 -1.62 -2.21 -18.34
CA GLN A 227 -0.76 -2.71 -19.42
C GLN A 227 0.52 -1.87 -19.52
N ASP A 228 0.42 -0.55 -19.41
CA ASP A 228 1.57 0.36 -19.40
C ASP A 228 2.54 0.00 -18.26
N GLU A 229 2.00 -0.21 -17.05
CA GLU A 229 2.77 -0.61 -15.85
C GLU A 229 3.55 -1.92 -16.06
N ARG A 230 2.92 -2.92 -16.70
CA ARG A 230 3.57 -4.20 -17.00
C ARG A 230 4.69 -4.04 -18.02
N GLU A 231 4.39 -3.37 -19.13
CA GLU A 231 5.36 -3.18 -20.21
C GLU A 231 6.57 -2.36 -19.74
N ILE A 232 6.37 -1.30 -18.94
CA ILE A 232 7.51 -0.52 -18.43
C ILE A 232 8.34 -1.32 -17.43
N CYS A 233 7.75 -2.13 -16.55
CA CYS A 233 8.51 -3.02 -15.67
C CYS A 233 9.36 -4.02 -16.45
N GLU A 234 8.81 -4.63 -17.51
CA GLU A 234 9.55 -5.55 -18.39
C GLU A 234 10.73 -4.85 -19.08
N ILE A 235 10.49 -3.67 -19.67
CA ILE A 235 11.53 -2.85 -20.32
C ILE A 235 12.64 -2.51 -19.32
N ILE A 236 12.29 -2.03 -18.13
CA ILE A 236 13.26 -1.61 -17.12
C ILE A 236 14.04 -2.81 -16.57
N LYS A 237 13.39 -3.96 -16.41
CA LYS A 237 14.05 -5.19 -16.00
C LYS A 237 15.08 -5.65 -17.03
N GLU A 238 14.74 -5.59 -18.32
CA GLU A 238 15.67 -5.92 -19.41
C GLU A 238 16.85 -4.93 -19.51
N GLU A 239 16.60 -3.63 -19.37
CA GLU A 239 17.61 -2.59 -19.52
C GLU A 239 18.57 -2.48 -18.33
N THR A 240 18.06 -2.71 -17.11
CA THR A 240 18.77 -2.34 -15.87
C THR A 240 18.88 -3.47 -14.86
N GLY A 241 18.10 -4.55 -14.99
CA GLY A 241 17.97 -5.60 -13.99
C GLY A 241 17.07 -5.24 -12.80
N SER A 242 16.58 -4.00 -12.71
CA SER A 242 15.66 -3.56 -11.65
C SER A 242 14.25 -4.08 -11.88
N ASP A 243 13.61 -4.62 -10.84
CA ASP A 243 12.17 -4.92 -10.84
C ASP A 243 11.30 -3.68 -10.53
N PHE A 244 11.94 -2.55 -10.23
CA PHE A 244 11.30 -1.31 -9.79
C PHE A 244 11.58 -0.15 -10.75
N VAL A 245 10.59 0.73 -10.90
CA VAL A 245 10.71 2.01 -11.61
C VAL A 245 9.85 3.07 -10.91
N PHE A 246 10.43 4.25 -10.66
CA PHE A 246 9.67 5.44 -10.28
C PHE A 246 9.18 6.16 -11.52
N ILE A 247 7.92 6.56 -11.51
CA ILE A 247 7.29 7.38 -12.55
C ILE A 247 6.87 8.71 -11.91
N TYR A 248 7.22 9.84 -12.53
CA TYR A 248 6.86 11.17 -12.03
C TYR A 248 6.31 12.07 -13.15
N GLY A 249 5.88 13.29 -12.81
CA GLY A 249 5.47 14.27 -13.82
C GLY A 249 4.09 13.97 -14.40
N TYR A 250 3.15 13.58 -13.55
CA TYR A 250 1.75 13.40 -13.91
C TYR A 250 1.07 14.74 -14.16
N PRO A 251 -0.03 14.82 -14.94
CA PRO A 251 -0.82 16.03 -15.07
C PRO A 251 -1.37 16.48 -13.71
N THR A 252 -1.13 17.73 -13.29
CA THR A 252 -1.53 18.29 -11.99
C THR A 252 -3.02 18.10 -11.75
N ARG A 253 -3.86 18.39 -12.75
CA ARG A 253 -5.32 18.26 -12.67
C ARG A 253 -5.85 16.84 -12.47
N LYS A 254 -5.00 15.82 -12.59
CA LYS A 254 -5.37 14.42 -12.35
C LYS A 254 -5.00 13.93 -10.95
N LYS A 255 -4.19 14.67 -10.22
CA LYS A 255 -3.82 14.33 -8.85
C LYS A 255 -4.63 15.20 -7.85
N PRO A 256 -4.63 14.84 -6.55
CA PRO A 256 -5.35 15.60 -5.53
C PRO A 256 -4.89 17.05 -5.41
N PHE A 257 -5.76 17.92 -4.90
CA PHE A 257 -5.55 19.38 -4.85
C PHE A 257 -4.28 19.81 -4.12
N TYR A 258 -3.81 19.02 -3.15
CA TYR A 258 -2.64 19.32 -2.32
C TYR A 258 -1.30 18.98 -2.99
N VAL A 259 -1.29 18.36 -4.17
CA VAL A 259 -0.04 17.96 -4.84
C VAL A 259 0.62 19.18 -5.47
N PHE A 260 1.93 19.33 -5.25
CA PHE A 260 2.69 20.48 -5.69
C PHE A 260 2.87 20.49 -7.22
N PRO A 261 2.45 21.55 -7.94
CA PRO A 261 2.70 21.67 -9.37
C PRO A 261 4.20 21.89 -9.63
N ASN A 262 4.70 21.39 -10.75
CA ASN A 262 6.08 21.63 -11.16
C ASN A 262 6.27 23.15 -11.39
N PRO A 263 7.31 23.78 -10.82
CA PRO A 263 7.53 25.23 -10.97
C PRO A 263 7.78 25.71 -12.41
N GLU A 264 8.37 24.85 -13.25
CA GLU A 264 8.76 25.17 -14.63
C GLU A 264 7.64 24.80 -15.62
N GLU A 265 6.92 23.70 -15.38
CA GLU A 265 5.79 23.22 -16.19
C GLU A 265 4.54 22.92 -15.31
N PRO A 266 3.78 23.93 -14.83
CA PRO A 266 2.69 23.73 -13.85
C PRO A 266 1.52 22.83 -14.28
N GLU A 267 1.41 22.52 -15.57
CA GLU A 267 0.48 21.50 -16.09
C GLU A 267 0.78 20.11 -15.52
N TYR A 268 2.05 19.86 -15.15
CA TYR A 268 2.52 18.64 -14.51
C TYR A 268 2.90 18.89 -13.04
N ASN A 269 2.94 17.82 -12.24
CA ASN A 269 3.18 17.90 -10.81
C ASN A 269 4.43 17.13 -10.35
N GLU A 270 4.85 17.43 -9.13
CA GLU A 270 5.97 16.78 -8.42
C GLU A 270 5.51 15.57 -7.58
N GLY A 271 4.45 14.90 -8.04
CA GLY A 271 4.00 13.59 -7.56
C GLY A 271 4.71 12.45 -8.30
N MET A 272 4.83 11.31 -7.62
CA MET A 272 5.50 10.11 -8.12
C MET A 272 4.78 8.84 -7.67
N ASP A 273 4.88 7.82 -8.51
CA ASP A 273 4.40 6.47 -8.23
C ASP A 273 5.58 5.48 -8.36
N LEU A 274 5.65 4.46 -7.50
CA LEU A 274 6.64 3.37 -7.58
C LEU A 274 5.96 2.14 -8.15
N ILE A 275 6.38 1.70 -9.33
CA ILE A 275 5.84 0.52 -9.98
C ILE A 275 6.82 -0.64 -9.82
N CYS A 276 6.29 -1.82 -9.46
CA CYS A 276 7.07 -3.05 -9.41
C CYS A 276 6.24 -4.24 -9.85
N ARG A 277 6.84 -5.12 -10.67
CA ARG A 277 6.19 -6.30 -11.27
C ARG A 277 4.83 -5.97 -11.91
N GLY A 278 4.74 -4.80 -12.54
CA GLY A 278 3.57 -4.35 -13.29
C GLY A 278 2.38 -3.87 -12.46
N VAL A 279 2.63 -3.44 -11.22
CA VAL A 279 1.61 -2.84 -10.34
C VAL A 279 2.23 -1.67 -9.56
N GLU A 280 1.46 -0.61 -9.33
CA GLU A 280 1.81 0.49 -8.42
C GLU A 280 1.84 0.07 -6.94
N TRP A 281 2.98 0.20 -6.26
CA TRP A 281 3.15 -0.14 -4.84
C TRP A 281 3.03 1.07 -3.91
N LEU A 282 3.38 2.25 -4.42
CA LEU A 282 3.40 3.51 -3.68
C LEU A 282 2.96 4.66 -4.57
N SER A 283 2.30 5.62 -3.94
CA SER A 283 2.13 6.97 -4.46
C SER A 283 2.63 7.99 -3.44
N GLY A 284 3.23 9.08 -3.90
CA GLY A 284 3.82 10.11 -3.05
C GLY A 284 4.24 11.34 -3.82
N GLY A 285 4.99 12.23 -3.16
CA GLY A 285 5.59 13.42 -3.75
C GLY A 285 5.48 14.66 -2.87
N ARG A 286 5.84 15.80 -3.44
CA ARG A 286 5.80 17.10 -2.76
C ARG A 286 4.38 17.64 -2.61
N ARG A 287 4.09 18.32 -1.50
CA ARG A 287 2.81 18.99 -1.25
C ARG A 287 2.94 20.50 -1.35
N ILE A 288 1.79 21.15 -1.56
CA ILE A 288 1.66 22.59 -1.46
C ILE A 288 1.72 22.98 0.00
N ASN A 289 2.74 23.76 0.35
CA ASN A 289 2.92 24.31 1.69
C ASN A 289 2.56 25.80 1.80
N ASP A 290 2.42 26.51 0.68
CA ASP A 290 1.98 27.90 0.65
C ASP A 290 0.45 27.99 0.75
N TYR A 291 -0.05 28.77 1.71
CA TYR A 291 -1.48 28.87 1.99
C TYR A 291 -2.26 29.47 0.81
N GLU A 292 -1.73 30.49 0.15
CA GLU A 292 -2.44 31.16 -0.96
C GLU A 292 -2.53 30.24 -2.18
N GLN A 293 -1.42 29.58 -2.54
CA GLN A 293 -1.40 28.57 -3.60
C GLN A 293 -2.35 27.40 -3.29
N LEU A 294 -2.40 26.95 -2.02
CA LEU A 294 -3.31 25.89 -1.60
C LEU A 294 -4.77 26.33 -1.75
N MET A 295 -5.10 27.57 -1.39
CA MET A 295 -6.45 28.13 -1.56
C MET A 295 -6.84 28.29 -3.03
N GLU A 296 -5.90 28.65 -3.91
CA GLU A 296 -6.12 28.62 -5.36
C GLU A 296 -6.49 27.21 -5.82
N HIS A 297 -5.76 26.19 -5.37
CA HIS A 297 -6.06 24.79 -5.68
C HIS A 297 -7.41 24.33 -5.12
N VAL A 298 -7.75 24.69 -3.88
CA VAL A 298 -9.09 24.41 -3.30
C VAL A 298 -10.20 24.95 -4.19
N LYS A 299 -10.04 26.17 -4.72
CA LYS A 299 -11.00 26.77 -5.66
C LYS A 299 -11.01 26.04 -7.00
N LEU A 300 -9.84 25.72 -7.55
CA LEU A 300 -9.71 25.06 -8.86
C LEU A 300 -10.27 23.63 -8.86
N TRP A 301 -10.21 22.91 -7.75
CA TRP A 301 -10.78 21.56 -7.56
C TRP A 301 -12.23 21.60 -7.05
N GLU A 302 -12.83 22.79 -6.97
CA GLU A 302 -14.23 22.99 -6.54
C GLU A 302 -14.51 22.40 -5.14
N MET A 303 -13.51 22.45 -4.26
CA MET A 303 -13.63 21.95 -2.89
C MET A 303 -14.30 22.98 -1.99
N ASP A 304 -15.04 22.49 -0.99
CA ASP A 304 -15.61 23.32 0.06
C ASP A 304 -14.57 23.56 1.17
N PRO A 305 -14.03 24.78 1.33
CA PRO A 305 -12.99 25.06 2.32
C PRO A 305 -13.45 24.83 3.75
N GLU A 306 -14.75 24.94 4.05
CA GLU A 306 -15.25 24.70 5.42
C GLU A 306 -15.11 23.22 5.83
N LYS A 307 -15.14 22.29 4.86
CA LYS A 307 -14.96 20.86 5.12
C LYS A 307 -13.52 20.47 5.48
N ILE A 308 -12.55 21.26 5.03
CA ILE A 308 -11.12 21.05 5.28
C ILE A 308 -10.51 22.19 6.11
N LYS A 309 -11.34 22.96 6.80
CA LYS A 309 -10.93 24.16 7.54
C LYS A 309 -9.80 23.91 8.52
N MET A 310 -9.89 22.83 9.29
CA MET A 310 -8.84 22.47 10.26
C MET A 310 -7.50 22.21 9.57
N PHE A 311 -7.51 21.61 8.39
CA PHE A 311 -6.31 21.41 7.58
C PHE A 311 -5.78 22.76 7.07
N LEU A 312 -6.63 23.60 6.48
CA LEU A 312 -6.25 24.92 5.96
C LEU A 312 -5.71 25.87 7.04
N GLU A 313 -6.25 25.82 8.26
CA GLU A 313 -5.76 26.63 9.37
C GLU A 313 -4.30 26.34 9.70
N ALA A 314 -3.82 25.08 9.57
CA ALA A 314 -2.43 24.75 9.83
C ALA A 314 -1.46 25.54 8.92
N PHE A 315 -1.83 25.76 7.66
CA PHE A 315 -1.01 26.47 6.67
C PHE A 315 -0.94 27.99 6.90
N LYS A 316 -1.89 28.58 7.62
CA LYS A 316 -1.87 30.02 7.94
C LYS A 316 -0.74 30.43 8.88
N TYR A 317 -0.22 29.49 9.67
CA TYR A 317 0.78 29.76 10.69
C TYR A 317 2.20 29.33 10.26
N GLY A 318 2.41 29.14 8.96
CA GLY A 318 3.69 28.78 8.36
C GLY A 318 3.92 27.28 8.35
N VAL A 319 3.90 26.69 7.16
CA VAL A 319 4.25 25.28 6.94
C VAL A 319 5.48 25.21 6.04
N PRO A 320 6.56 24.51 6.44
CA PRO A 320 7.75 24.38 5.61
C PRO A 320 7.46 23.55 4.35
N PRO A 321 8.30 23.62 3.30
CA PRO A 321 8.22 22.70 2.17
C PRO A 321 8.15 21.25 2.63
N GLU A 322 7.17 20.51 2.14
CA GLU A 322 6.86 19.17 2.66
C GLU A 322 6.52 18.17 1.55
N GLY A 323 6.57 16.90 1.91
CA GLY A 323 6.17 15.82 1.03
C GLY A 323 6.10 14.50 1.77
N GLY A 324 5.51 13.51 1.10
CA GLY A 324 5.21 12.25 1.75
C GLY A 324 4.81 11.17 0.77
N PHE A 325 4.63 9.97 1.30
CA PHE A 325 4.27 8.79 0.52
C PHE A 325 3.41 7.85 1.33
N ALA A 326 2.78 6.90 0.65
CA ALA A 326 2.03 5.84 1.27
C ALA A 326 2.28 4.52 0.55
N PHE A 327 2.36 3.43 1.31
CA PHE A 327 2.32 2.07 0.80
C PHE A 327 1.06 1.33 1.26
N GLY A 328 0.55 0.41 0.44
CA GLY A 328 -0.46 -0.56 0.89
C GLY A 328 0.21 -1.85 1.38
N ALA A 329 0.02 -2.23 2.65
CA ALA A 329 0.69 -3.41 3.21
C ALA A 329 0.26 -4.71 2.51
N GLU A 330 -1.04 -4.88 2.25
CA GLU A 330 -1.58 -6.02 1.51
C GLU A 330 -1.08 -6.02 0.06
N ARG A 331 -0.92 -4.83 -0.55
CA ARG A 331 -0.42 -4.70 -1.92
C ARG A 331 1.05 -5.08 -2.03
N ILE A 332 1.91 -4.58 -1.13
CA ILE A 332 3.31 -5.00 -1.06
C ILE A 332 3.39 -6.51 -0.85
N THR A 333 2.62 -7.05 0.09
CA THR A 333 2.62 -8.49 0.41
C THR A 333 2.23 -9.32 -0.82
N MET A 334 1.12 -8.96 -1.48
CA MET A 334 0.64 -9.64 -2.69
C MET A 334 1.72 -9.66 -3.77
N GLN A 335 2.36 -8.51 -4.03
CA GLN A 335 3.27 -8.37 -5.16
C GLN A 335 4.67 -8.94 -4.87
N LEU A 336 5.17 -8.81 -3.64
CA LEU A 336 6.42 -9.44 -3.19
C LEU A 336 6.35 -10.97 -3.33
N LEU A 337 5.19 -11.54 -2.98
CA LEU A 337 4.94 -12.98 -3.01
C LEU A 337 4.30 -13.48 -4.32
N GLU A 338 4.06 -12.59 -5.28
CA GLU A 338 3.41 -12.90 -6.57
C GLU A 338 2.05 -13.62 -6.42
N LEU A 339 1.32 -13.27 -5.36
CA LEU A 339 -0.01 -13.78 -5.09
C LEU A 339 -0.99 -13.29 -6.16
N LYS A 340 -1.93 -14.14 -6.56
CA LYS A 340 -2.84 -13.84 -7.68
C LYS A 340 -3.98 -12.91 -7.29
N ASN A 341 -4.30 -12.86 -6.00
CA ASN A 341 -5.38 -12.06 -5.45
C ASN A 341 -4.97 -11.38 -4.15
N ILE A 342 -5.28 -10.09 -4.00
CA ILE A 342 -4.98 -9.32 -2.77
C ILE A 342 -5.63 -9.93 -1.51
N ARG A 343 -6.71 -10.70 -1.68
CA ARG A 343 -7.37 -11.45 -0.61
C ARG A 343 -6.47 -12.53 -0.01
N GLU A 344 -5.55 -13.11 -0.78
CA GLU A 344 -4.55 -14.05 -0.26
C GLU A 344 -3.59 -13.34 0.70
N ALA A 345 -3.27 -12.08 0.40
CA ALA A 345 -2.46 -11.20 1.23
C ALA A 345 -3.24 -10.56 2.40
N THR A 346 -4.49 -10.96 2.66
CA THR A 346 -5.33 -10.36 3.71
C THR A 346 -5.85 -11.44 4.64
N MET A 347 -5.67 -11.29 5.95
CA MET A 347 -6.16 -12.29 6.89
C MET A 347 -7.68 -12.41 6.83
N PHE A 348 -8.39 -11.28 6.85
CA PHE A 348 -9.85 -11.20 6.82
C PHE A 348 -10.27 -10.12 5.81
N PRO A 349 -10.35 -10.44 4.51
CA PRO A 349 -10.62 -9.44 3.49
C PRO A 349 -12.02 -8.85 3.63
N ARG A 350 -12.12 -7.55 3.31
CA ARG A 350 -13.38 -6.83 3.10
C ARG A 350 -13.49 -6.43 1.64
N ASP A 351 -14.61 -6.79 1.03
CA ASP A 351 -14.95 -6.37 -0.33
C ASP A 351 -16.47 -6.23 -0.46
N MET A 352 -16.97 -5.97 -1.67
CA MET A 352 -18.41 -5.81 -1.93
C MET A 352 -19.25 -7.03 -1.52
N ASN A 353 -18.65 -8.22 -1.47
CA ASN A 353 -19.33 -9.49 -1.28
C ASN A 353 -19.00 -10.15 0.08
N ARG A 354 -18.01 -9.62 0.82
CA ARG A 354 -17.49 -10.20 2.06
C ARG A 354 -17.31 -9.14 3.16
N ILE A 355 -18.19 -9.21 4.16
CA ILE A 355 -18.06 -8.59 5.50
C ILE A 355 -18.07 -9.66 6.62
N ASP A 356 -18.05 -10.94 6.20
CA ASP A 356 -18.24 -12.24 6.89
C ASP A 356 -19.70 -12.55 7.29
N PHE A 357 -20.23 -13.79 7.34
CA PHE A 357 -19.70 -15.17 7.18
C PHE A 357 -20.17 -15.84 5.87
N ARG A 358 -19.41 -16.81 5.33
CA ARG A 358 -19.95 -17.88 4.46
C ARG A 358 -19.28 -19.22 4.78
N LEU A 359 -20.09 -20.27 4.97
CA LEU A 359 -19.71 -21.67 5.22
C LEU A 359 -20.76 -22.59 4.56
N ASN A 360 -21.07 -22.29 3.29
CA ASN A 360 -22.14 -22.85 2.43
C ASN A 360 -23.50 -22.14 2.62
N GLU A 361 -24.06 -21.60 1.53
CA GLU A 361 -25.47 -21.15 1.48
C GLU A 361 -26.43 -22.35 1.55
N GLU A 362 -26.50 -23.03 2.70
CA GLU A 362 -27.71 -23.63 3.27
C GLU A 362 -27.61 -23.49 4.79
N GLY A 363 -28.64 -22.90 5.38
CA GLY A 363 -28.64 -22.44 6.76
C GLY A 363 -28.42 -23.54 7.81
N TYR A 364 -27.82 -23.11 8.92
CA TYR A 364 -28.05 -23.68 10.24
C TYR A 364 -28.79 -22.64 11.09
#